data_AF-A0A2L0EYF5-F1
#
_entry.id   AF-A0A2L0EYF5-F1
#
_cell.length_a   1.000
_cell.length_b   1.000
_cell.length_c   1.000
_cell.angle_alpha   90.00
_cell.angle_beta   90.00
_cell.angle_gamma   90.00
#
_symmetry.space_group_name_H-M   'P 1'
#
loop_
_entity.id
_entity.type
_entity.pdbx_description
1 polymer ?
#
loop_
_entity_poly.entity_id
_entity_poly.type
_entity_poly.pdbx_seq_one_letter_code
_entity_poly.pdbx_strand_id
1 'polypeptide(L)'
;MAGDTQIHELERLLAAAQERQNAASAAVLGLHQGGEWQAYDAACAQVLALERRVAAAKGEPHAVPLEFPVRWNTGAPLPHLISNDHQTFLAFRIRVPDPDWDGSYATARSPDAVTVEPLALVEFQRCASAKLGAPNDEVFSGHPLHGRGLEPYTAQLVVGSPWLAEMERINSIHPGYCPERWRSLKHYVFWFHDVTFECVAESFSVEVFHETFAALLARVCARITSRG
;
A
#
# COMPACT_ATOMS: atom_id res chain seq x y z
N MET A 1 -16.44 -30.62 3.20
CA MET A 1 -17.76 -30.69 2.54
C MET A 1 -18.45 -29.32 2.49
N ALA A 2 -18.96 -28.75 3.59
CA ALA A 2 -19.64 -27.44 3.52
C ALA A 2 -18.70 -26.25 3.20
N GLY A 3 -17.48 -26.25 3.72
CA GLY A 3 -16.46 -25.23 3.42
C GLY A 3 -15.99 -25.27 1.96
N ASP A 4 -15.84 -26.47 1.40
CA ASP A 4 -15.43 -26.62 0.00
C ASP A 4 -16.50 -26.05 -0.93
N THR A 5 -17.79 -26.33 -0.70
CA THR A 5 -18.89 -25.76 -1.50
C THR A 5 -18.92 -24.23 -1.45
N GLN A 6 -18.60 -23.63 -0.29
CA GLN A 6 -18.52 -22.18 -0.15
C GLN A 6 -17.35 -21.56 -0.94
N ILE A 7 -16.17 -22.19 -0.91
CA ILE A 7 -14.99 -21.73 -1.66
C ILE A 7 -15.28 -21.75 -3.17
N HIS A 8 -15.83 -22.86 -3.68
CA HIS A 8 -16.16 -22.99 -5.11
C HIS A 8 -17.15 -21.92 -5.57
N GLU A 9 -18.14 -21.58 -4.74
CA GLU A 9 -19.10 -20.52 -5.05
C GLU A 9 -18.43 -19.14 -5.08
N LEU A 10 -17.53 -18.84 -4.13
CA LEU A 10 -16.77 -17.58 -4.13
C LEU A 10 -15.87 -17.46 -5.36
N GLU A 11 -15.21 -18.55 -5.76
CA GLU A 11 -14.38 -18.58 -6.98
C GLU A 11 -15.20 -18.36 -8.24
N ARG A 12 -16.39 -18.98 -8.33
CA ARG A 12 -17.33 -18.74 -9.44
C ARG A 12 -17.77 -17.28 -9.50
N LEU A 13 -18.08 -16.67 -8.36
CA LEU A 13 -18.43 -15.26 -8.28
C LEU A 13 -17.27 -14.34 -8.66
N LEU A 14 -16.04 -14.67 -8.24
CA LEU A 14 -14.82 -13.94 -8.57
C LEU A 14 -14.57 -13.95 -10.09
N ALA A 15 -14.64 -15.14 -10.72
CA ALA A 15 -14.48 -15.28 -12.17
C ALA A 15 -15.49 -14.40 -12.94
N ALA A 16 -16.77 -14.44 -12.54
CA ALA A 16 -17.80 -13.60 -13.15
C ALA A 16 -17.57 -12.09 -12.91
N ALA A 17 -16.96 -11.70 -11.78
CA ALA A 17 -16.60 -10.30 -11.53
C ALA A 17 -15.41 -9.84 -12.38
N GLN A 18 -14.41 -10.69 -12.60
CA GLN A 18 -13.28 -10.40 -13.48
C GLN A 18 -13.72 -10.28 -14.95
N GLU A 19 -14.65 -11.11 -15.42
CA GLU A 19 -15.27 -10.93 -16.74
C GLU A 19 -15.94 -9.56 -16.88
N ARG A 20 -16.69 -9.11 -15.84
CA ARG A 20 -17.29 -7.77 -15.82
C ARG A 20 -16.25 -6.66 -15.80
N GLN A 21 -15.18 -6.79 -15.01
CA GLN A 21 -14.09 -5.81 -14.96
C GLN A 21 -13.39 -5.68 -16.31
N ASN A 22 -13.12 -6.80 -16.99
CA ASN A 22 -12.51 -6.80 -18.32
C ASN A 22 -13.42 -6.10 -19.35
N ALA A 23 -14.73 -6.35 -19.30
CA ALA A 23 -15.69 -5.66 -20.16
C ALA A 23 -15.77 -4.16 -19.86
N ALA A 24 -15.75 -3.76 -18.58
CA ALA A 24 -15.74 -2.35 -18.19
C ALA A 24 -14.45 -1.62 -18.61
N SER A 25 -13.30 -2.30 -18.49
CA SER A 25 -12.00 -1.79 -18.95
C SER A 25 -12.01 -1.49 -20.45
N ALA A 26 -12.54 -2.41 -21.26
CA ALA A 26 -12.69 -2.22 -22.70
C ALA A 26 -13.64 -1.06 -23.04
N ALA A 27 -14.70 -0.84 -22.24
CA ALA A 27 -15.63 0.27 -22.42
C ALA A 27 -15.00 1.64 -22.12
N VAL A 28 -14.13 1.74 -21.09
CA VAL A 28 -13.38 2.96 -20.78
C VAL A 28 -12.41 3.36 -21.88
N LEU A 29 -11.83 2.39 -22.58
CA LEU A 29 -10.98 2.62 -23.77
C LEU A 29 -11.80 3.03 -25.01
N GLY A 30 -13.13 2.88 -24.96
CA GLY A 30 -14.07 3.33 -25.99
C GLY A 30 -14.50 4.79 -25.81
N LEU A 31 -15.23 5.31 -26.80
CA LEU A 31 -15.75 6.69 -26.83
C LEU A 31 -16.43 7.06 -25.50
N HIS A 32 -15.96 8.14 -24.87
CA HIS A 32 -16.42 8.65 -23.58
C HIS A 32 -17.87 9.17 -23.64
N GLN A 33 -18.84 8.31 -23.33
CA GLN A 33 -20.26 8.68 -23.17
C GLN A 33 -20.61 9.11 -21.73
N GLY A 34 -19.67 8.97 -20.79
CA GLY A 34 -19.80 9.41 -19.41
C GLY A 34 -20.33 8.30 -18.49
N GLY A 35 -19.63 8.07 -17.37
CA GLY A 35 -19.99 7.06 -16.38
C GLY A 35 -19.22 5.73 -16.49
N GLU A 36 -18.44 5.54 -17.56
CA GLU A 36 -17.62 4.33 -17.76
C GLU A 36 -16.59 4.15 -16.65
N TRP A 37 -15.95 5.25 -16.22
CA TRP A 37 -15.01 5.23 -15.11
C TRP A 37 -15.65 4.79 -13.80
N GLN A 38 -16.88 5.23 -13.50
CA GLN A 38 -17.60 4.80 -12.29
C GLN A 38 -17.94 3.31 -12.34
N ALA A 39 -18.36 2.81 -13.50
CA ALA A 39 -18.63 1.39 -13.70
C ALA A 39 -17.36 0.54 -13.59
N TYR A 40 -16.25 1.03 -14.14
CA TYR A 40 -14.93 0.41 -14.02
C TYR A 40 -14.46 0.35 -12.56
N ASP A 41 -14.52 1.47 -11.83
CA ASP A 41 -14.13 1.53 -10.42
C ASP A 41 -14.97 0.57 -9.56
N ALA A 42 -16.29 0.52 -9.79
CA ALA A 42 -17.18 -0.40 -9.10
C ALA A 42 -16.85 -1.88 -9.41
N ALA A 43 -16.51 -2.19 -10.66
CA ALA A 43 -16.10 -3.54 -11.06
C ALA A 43 -14.76 -3.93 -10.40
N CYS A 44 -13.77 -3.04 -10.40
CA CYS A 44 -12.49 -3.22 -9.70
C CYS A 44 -12.69 -3.47 -8.20
N ALA A 45 -13.51 -2.65 -7.53
CA ALA A 45 -13.82 -2.80 -6.12
C ALA A 45 -14.49 -4.15 -5.82
N GLN A 46 -15.38 -4.61 -6.71
CA GLN A 46 -16.04 -5.91 -6.57
C GLN A 46 -15.05 -7.08 -6.68
N VAL A 47 -14.12 -7.02 -7.64
CA VAL A 47 -13.06 -8.04 -7.80
C VAL A 47 -12.21 -8.10 -6.54
N LEU A 48 -11.69 -6.97 -6.07
CA LEU A 48 -10.87 -6.90 -4.86
C LEU A 48 -11.61 -7.45 -3.62
N ALA A 49 -12.90 -7.15 -3.47
CA ALA A 49 -13.70 -7.70 -2.38
C ALA A 49 -13.84 -9.23 -2.45
N LEU A 50 -14.01 -9.79 -3.65
CA LEU A 50 -14.13 -11.24 -3.86
C LEU A 50 -12.78 -11.96 -3.71
N GLU A 51 -11.68 -11.39 -4.20
CA GLU A 51 -10.33 -11.91 -3.99
C GLU A 51 -10.02 -12.07 -2.50
N ARG A 52 -10.30 -11.03 -1.69
CA ARG A 52 -10.12 -11.06 -0.23
C ARG A 52 -10.95 -12.17 0.41
N ARG A 53 -12.22 -12.33 -0.01
CA ARG A 53 -13.11 -13.37 0.52
C ARG A 53 -12.64 -14.78 0.16
N VAL A 54 -12.19 -15.01 -1.08
CA VAL A 54 -11.64 -16.29 -1.51
C VAL A 54 -10.38 -16.61 -0.71
N ALA A 55 -9.43 -15.68 -0.63
CA ALA A 55 -8.19 -15.87 0.11
C ALA A 55 -8.46 -16.14 1.60
N ALA A 56 -9.35 -15.36 2.24
CA ALA A 56 -9.75 -15.59 3.62
C ALA A 56 -10.40 -16.98 3.83
N ALA A 57 -11.30 -17.40 2.94
CA ALA A 57 -11.94 -18.72 3.03
C ALA A 57 -10.94 -19.88 2.88
N LYS A 58 -9.86 -19.67 2.12
CA LYS A 58 -8.75 -20.63 1.98
C LYS A 58 -7.70 -20.56 3.09
N GLY A 59 -7.79 -19.57 3.99
CA GLY A 59 -6.75 -19.29 4.98
C GLY A 59 -5.45 -18.74 4.39
N GLU A 60 -5.52 -18.15 3.20
CA GLU A 60 -4.37 -17.56 2.51
C GLU A 60 -4.12 -16.10 2.94
N PRO A 61 -2.86 -15.63 2.87
CA PRO A 61 -2.55 -14.24 3.11
C PRO A 61 -3.25 -13.31 2.11
N HIS A 62 -3.77 -12.18 2.57
CA HIS A 62 -4.48 -11.23 1.70
C HIS A 62 -4.35 -9.80 2.20
N ALA A 63 -4.45 -8.86 1.28
CA ALA A 63 -4.37 -7.43 1.58
C ALA A 63 -5.77 -6.83 1.78
N VAL A 64 -5.94 -6.08 2.86
CA VAL A 64 -7.17 -5.33 3.18
C VAL A 64 -6.88 -3.84 3.25
N PRO A 65 -7.79 -2.97 2.78
CA PRO A 65 -7.57 -1.54 2.79
C PRO A 65 -7.41 -1.03 4.22
N LEU A 66 -6.45 -0.13 4.40
CA LEU A 66 -6.20 0.58 5.65
C LEU A 66 -6.81 1.98 5.53
N GLU A 67 -7.55 2.40 6.56
CA GLU A 67 -7.91 3.81 6.70
C GLU A 67 -6.63 4.62 6.90
N PHE A 68 -6.24 5.34 5.85
CA PHE A 68 -5.02 6.12 5.82
C PHE A 68 -5.35 7.57 5.46
N PRO A 69 -4.91 8.55 6.27
CA PRO A 69 -5.47 9.91 6.27
C PRO A 69 -5.07 10.76 5.07
N VAL A 70 -4.14 10.29 4.24
CA VAL A 70 -3.68 11.00 3.04
C VAL A 70 -3.66 10.06 1.83
N ARG A 71 -3.59 10.62 0.63
CA ARG A 71 -3.31 9.89 -0.60
C ARG A 71 -2.00 10.42 -1.17
N TRP A 72 -1.11 9.54 -1.62
CA TRP A 72 0.13 9.96 -2.26
C TRP A 72 -0.08 10.29 -3.73
N ASN A 73 0.82 11.11 -4.26
CA ASN A 73 0.88 11.39 -5.69
C ASN A 73 1.13 10.08 -6.47
N THR A 74 0.30 9.78 -7.46
CA THR A 74 0.40 8.51 -8.21
C THR A 74 1.47 8.53 -9.29
N GLY A 75 1.84 9.70 -9.82
CA GLY A 75 2.84 9.82 -10.89
C GLY A 75 4.26 10.00 -10.38
N ALA A 76 4.45 10.73 -9.28
CA ALA A 76 5.77 10.96 -8.70
C ALA A 76 5.69 11.04 -7.17
N PRO A 77 5.42 9.93 -6.45
CA PRO A 77 5.31 9.93 -4.99
C PRO A 77 6.63 10.20 -4.27
N LEU A 78 7.77 9.83 -4.87
CA LEU A 78 9.12 9.95 -4.31
C LEU A 78 9.23 9.47 -2.84
N PRO A 79 8.96 8.19 -2.55
CA PRO A 79 9.07 7.67 -1.19
C PRO A 79 10.52 7.64 -0.71
N HIS A 80 10.74 8.06 0.53
CA HIS A 80 12.02 8.02 1.22
C HIS A 80 11.87 7.27 2.54
N LEU A 81 12.65 6.20 2.71
CA LEU A 81 12.69 5.40 3.94
C LEU A 81 13.94 5.75 4.75
N ILE A 82 13.76 6.13 6.01
CA ILE A 82 14.83 6.36 6.98
C ILE A 82 14.53 5.50 8.21
N SER A 83 15.44 4.62 8.60
CA SER A 83 15.24 3.74 9.74
C SER A 83 16.53 3.52 10.53
N ASN A 84 16.38 3.36 11.85
CA ASN A 84 17.38 2.75 12.73
C ASN A 84 16.71 1.59 13.49
N ASP A 85 17.33 1.16 14.59
CA ASP A 85 16.85 0.09 15.47
C ASP A 85 15.65 0.46 16.35
N HIS A 86 15.29 1.76 16.43
CA HIS A 86 14.23 2.27 17.30
C HIS A 86 13.08 2.95 16.55
N GLN A 87 13.36 3.56 15.41
CA GLN A 87 12.46 4.44 14.67
C GLN A 87 12.51 4.16 13.18
N THR A 88 11.35 4.18 12.54
CA THR A 88 11.21 4.05 11.09
C THR A 88 10.29 5.14 10.57
N PHE A 89 10.79 5.90 9.61
CA PHE A 89 10.10 6.99 8.96
C PHE A 89 9.95 6.75 7.46
N LEU A 90 8.77 7.01 6.93
CA LEU A 90 8.49 7.02 5.50
C LEU A 90 7.96 8.41 5.10
N ALA A 91 8.68 9.10 4.23
CA ALA A 91 8.27 10.39 3.68
C ALA A 91 7.88 10.26 2.20
N PHE A 92 6.82 10.94 1.76
CA PHE A 92 6.40 10.94 0.36
C PHE A 92 5.53 12.17 0.01
N ARG A 93 5.36 12.43 -1.28
CA ARG A 93 4.48 13.50 -1.80
C ARG A 93 3.01 13.15 -1.66
N ILE A 94 2.24 14.11 -1.16
CA ILE A 94 0.78 14.00 -1.10
C ILE A 94 0.20 14.36 -2.48
N ARG A 95 -0.88 13.67 -2.88
CA ARG A 95 -1.67 14.04 -4.04
C ARG A 95 -2.40 15.35 -3.75
N VAL A 96 -2.08 16.39 -4.51
CA VAL A 96 -2.87 17.61 -4.60
C VAL A 96 -3.74 17.49 -5.85
N PRO A 97 -5.07 17.37 -5.73
CA PRO A 97 -5.94 17.40 -6.90
C PRO A 97 -5.79 18.75 -7.60
N ASP A 98 -5.56 18.70 -8.91
CA ASP A 98 -5.68 19.88 -9.77
C ASP A 98 -7.12 19.94 -10.28
N PRO A 99 -7.93 20.93 -9.87
CA PRO A 99 -9.34 21.01 -10.26
C PRO A 99 -9.52 21.29 -11.75
N ASP A 100 -8.49 21.83 -12.42
CA ASP A 100 -8.53 22.20 -13.84
C ASP A 100 -7.85 21.15 -14.73
N TRP A 101 -7.48 19.99 -14.16
CA TRP A 101 -6.86 18.91 -14.93
C TRP A 101 -7.91 18.09 -15.69
N ASP A 102 -7.81 18.14 -17.03
CA ASP A 102 -8.72 17.48 -17.97
C ASP A 102 -8.10 16.22 -18.61
N GLY A 103 -6.91 15.81 -18.15
CA GLY A 103 -6.18 14.66 -18.69
C GLY A 103 -5.36 14.93 -19.95
N SER A 104 -5.43 16.12 -20.56
CA SER A 104 -4.60 16.49 -21.73
C SER A 104 -3.18 16.93 -21.34
N TYR A 105 -3.04 17.23 -20.05
CA TYR A 105 -1.91 17.74 -19.29
C TYR A 105 -0.94 16.81 -18.58
N ALA A 106 0.37 17.02 -18.66
CA ALA A 106 1.27 16.64 -17.57
C ALA A 106 2.18 17.81 -17.18
N THR A 107 2.16 18.17 -15.89
CA THR A 107 3.04 19.22 -15.37
C THR A 107 4.43 18.63 -15.12
N ALA A 108 5.31 18.74 -16.12
CA ALA A 108 6.71 18.37 -15.98
C ALA A 108 7.38 19.28 -14.93
N ARG A 109 7.92 18.67 -13.87
CA ARG A 109 8.69 19.39 -12.85
C ARG A 109 10.18 19.23 -13.13
N SER A 110 10.92 20.33 -13.06
CA SER A 110 12.38 20.27 -13.07
C SER A 110 12.89 19.56 -11.82
N PRO A 111 13.81 18.59 -11.94
CA PRO A 111 14.46 17.96 -10.78
C PRO A 111 15.18 18.96 -9.87
N ASP A 112 15.66 20.07 -10.43
CA ASP A 112 16.47 21.07 -9.73
C ASP A 112 15.62 22.16 -9.05
N ALA A 113 14.31 22.19 -9.29
CA ALA A 113 13.44 23.19 -8.70
C ALA A 113 13.17 22.85 -7.22
N VAL A 114 13.71 23.66 -6.32
CA VAL A 114 13.35 23.64 -4.89
C VAL A 114 11.89 24.06 -4.77
N THR A 115 11.02 23.08 -4.56
CA THR A 115 9.57 23.28 -4.49
C THR A 115 9.07 23.00 -3.09
N VAL A 116 8.31 23.96 -2.54
CA VAL A 116 7.54 23.76 -1.32
C VAL A 116 6.25 23.06 -1.71
N GLU A 117 5.97 21.92 -1.10
CA GLU A 117 4.84 21.08 -1.45
C GLU A 117 4.28 20.32 -0.23
N PRO A 118 3.03 19.85 -0.29
CA PRO A 118 2.51 19.02 0.79
C PRO A 118 3.17 17.63 0.78
N LEU A 119 3.83 17.33 1.88
CA LEU A 119 4.56 16.08 2.12
C LEU A 119 3.94 15.37 3.32
N ALA A 120 3.86 14.05 3.26
CA ALA A 120 3.51 13.22 4.40
C ALA A 120 4.80 12.68 5.03
N LEU A 121 4.81 12.62 6.36
CA LEU A 121 5.78 11.88 7.15
C LEU A 121 5.03 10.87 7.99
N VAL A 122 5.31 9.58 7.76
CA VAL A 122 4.75 8.48 8.53
C VAL A 122 5.81 7.97 9.49
N GLU A 123 5.51 7.93 10.79
CA GLU A 123 6.34 7.25 11.79
C GLU A 123 5.69 5.92 12.13
N PHE A 124 6.41 4.81 11.93
CA PHE A 124 5.98 3.48 12.31
C PHE A 124 6.49 3.14 13.71
N GLN A 125 5.57 2.93 14.64
CA GLN A 125 5.87 2.69 16.04
C GLN A 125 6.25 1.22 16.25
N ARG A 126 7.36 1.00 16.96
CA ARG A 126 7.94 -0.34 17.22
C ARG A 126 8.06 -1.18 15.95
N CYS A 127 8.55 -0.55 14.89
CA CYS A 127 8.84 -1.21 13.62
C CYS A 127 9.92 -2.27 13.82
N ALA A 128 9.61 -3.52 13.50
CA ALA A 128 10.52 -4.66 13.59
C ALA A 128 11.36 -4.82 12.31
N SER A 129 10.81 -4.46 11.15
CA SER A 129 11.51 -4.48 9.87
C SER A 129 10.77 -3.66 8.83
N ALA A 130 11.49 -3.04 7.91
CA ALA A 130 10.94 -2.28 6.80
C ALA A 130 11.78 -2.48 5.54
N LYS A 131 11.13 -2.41 4.38
CA LYS A 131 11.76 -2.50 3.05
C LYS A 131 11.09 -1.51 2.09
N LEU A 132 11.89 -0.93 1.20
CA LEU A 132 11.46 -0.06 0.11
C LEU A 132 12.22 -0.48 -1.14
N GLY A 133 11.51 -0.88 -2.19
CA GLY A 133 12.13 -1.37 -3.42
C GLY A 133 11.14 -2.08 -4.33
N ALA A 134 11.60 -3.07 -5.10
CA ALA A 134 10.74 -3.85 -5.97
C ALA A 134 9.60 -4.55 -5.20
N PRO A 135 8.43 -4.78 -5.82
CA PRO A 135 8.10 -4.48 -7.22
C PRO A 135 7.67 -3.02 -7.49
N ASN A 136 7.70 -2.63 -8.77
CA ASN A 136 7.03 -1.45 -9.34
C ASN A 136 5.73 -1.84 -10.06
N ASP A 137 4.93 -0.86 -10.49
CA ASP A 137 3.60 -1.08 -11.09
C ASP A 137 3.61 -1.88 -12.41
N GLU A 138 4.64 -1.72 -13.22
CA GLU A 138 4.82 -2.51 -14.46
C GLU A 138 4.86 -4.02 -14.20
N VAL A 139 5.30 -4.44 -13.00
CA VAL A 139 5.35 -5.85 -12.59
C VAL A 139 4.42 -6.15 -11.41
N PHE A 140 3.34 -5.38 -11.26
CA PHE A 140 2.34 -5.53 -10.19
C PHE A 140 1.86 -6.98 -10.01
N SER A 141 1.62 -7.69 -11.12
CA SER A 141 1.14 -9.07 -11.11
C SER A 141 2.17 -10.08 -10.57
N GLY A 142 3.45 -9.71 -10.47
CA GLY A 142 4.48 -10.51 -9.85
C GLY A 142 4.47 -10.46 -8.31
N HIS A 143 3.74 -9.54 -7.70
CA HIS A 143 3.70 -9.43 -6.24
C HIS A 143 3.00 -10.65 -5.62
N PRO A 144 3.51 -11.22 -4.50
CA PRO A 144 2.90 -12.38 -3.86
C PRO A 144 1.43 -12.22 -3.45
N LEU A 145 0.93 -11.00 -3.28
CA LEU A 145 -0.48 -10.74 -2.95
C LEU A 145 -1.37 -10.43 -4.17
N HIS A 146 -0.85 -10.52 -5.40
CA HIS A 146 -1.68 -10.41 -6.60
C HIS A 146 -2.79 -11.47 -6.59
N GLY A 147 -4.03 -11.06 -6.88
CA GLY A 147 -5.20 -11.93 -6.84
C GLY A 147 -5.73 -12.17 -5.42
N ARG A 148 -5.14 -11.52 -4.42
CA ARG A 148 -5.46 -11.67 -2.99
C ARG A 148 -5.77 -10.31 -2.35
N GLY A 149 -6.42 -9.43 -3.08
CA GLY A 149 -6.92 -8.15 -2.58
C GLY A 149 -5.90 -7.00 -2.56
N LEU A 150 -4.70 -7.23 -3.11
CA LEU A 150 -3.69 -6.18 -3.30
C LEU A 150 -4.23 -5.13 -4.26
N GLU A 151 -4.15 -3.86 -3.86
CA GLU A 151 -4.72 -2.73 -4.57
C GLU A 151 -3.61 -1.69 -4.80
N PRO A 152 -3.33 -1.30 -6.06
CA PRO A 152 -2.27 -0.34 -6.35
C PRO A 152 -2.61 1.03 -5.74
N TYR A 153 -1.57 1.83 -5.47
CA TYR A 153 -1.68 3.19 -4.93
C TYR A 153 -2.53 3.33 -3.65
N THR A 154 -2.63 2.26 -2.87
CA THR A 154 -3.42 2.20 -1.64
C THR A 154 -2.58 1.68 -0.47
N ALA A 155 -2.85 2.20 0.73
CA ALA A 155 -2.25 1.67 1.96
C ALA A 155 -3.08 0.48 2.44
N GLN A 156 -2.44 -0.63 2.74
CA GLN A 156 -3.13 -1.86 3.10
C GLN A 156 -2.44 -2.59 4.25
N LEU A 157 -3.21 -3.43 4.93
CA LEU A 157 -2.73 -4.41 5.90
C LEU A 157 -2.72 -5.80 5.27
N VAL A 158 -1.67 -6.57 5.53
CA VAL A 158 -1.58 -7.96 5.11
C VAL A 158 -2.04 -8.87 6.24
N VAL A 159 -3.22 -9.46 6.06
CA VAL A 159 -3.77 -10.48 6.96
C VAL A 159 -3.06 -11.81 6.71
N GLY A 160 -2.72 -12.54 7.78
CA GLY A 160 -2.02 -13.83 7.66
C GLY A 160 -0.60 -13.71 7.10
N SER A 161 0.08 -12.59 7.35
CA SER A 161 1.40 -12.27 6.79
C SER A 161 2.45 -13.39 6.99
N PRO A 162 2.94 -14.03 5.91
CA PRO A 162 4.02 -15.02 6.00
C PRO A 162 5.33 -14.40 6.48
N TRP A 163 5.58 -13.15 6.11
CA TRP A 163 6.80 -12.42 6.51
C TRP A 163 6.83 -12.17 8.02
N LEU A 164 5.70 -11.77 8.61
CA LEU A 164 5.59 -11.61 10.07
C LEU A 164 5.78 -12.97 10.78
N ALA A 165 5.13 -14.02 10.29
CA ALA A 165 5.27 -15.36 10.86
C ALA A 165 6.72 -15.89 10.78
N GLU A 166 7.40 -15.62 9.66
CA GLU A 166 8.81 -15.96 9.50
C GLU A 166 9.70 -15.21 10.49
N MET A 167 9.51 -13.89 10.62
CA MET A 167 10.26 -13.07 11.57
C MET A 167 10.05 -13.54 13.02
N GLU A 168 8.81 -13.84 13.42
CA GLU A 168 8.48 -14.36 14.75
C GLU A 168 9.19 -15.69 15.00
N ARG A 169 9.10 -16.62 14.03
CA ARG A 169 9.76 -17.93 14.09
C ARG A 169 11.27 -17.78 14.26
N ILE A 170 11.93 -16.91 13.49
CA ILE A 170 13.38 -16.69 13.60
C ILE A 170 13.74 -16.17 15.00
N ASN A 171 12.98 -15.20 15.53
CA ASN A 171 13.26 -14.58 16.82
C ASN A 171 12.86 -15.45 18.02
N SER A 172 12.07 -16.51 17.81
CA SER A 172 11.61 -17.42 18.87
C SER A 172 12.74 -18.17 19.59
N ILE A 173 13.95 -18.23 18.99
CA ILE A 173 15.12 -18.86 19.62
C ILE A 173 15.75 -18.01 20.73
N HIS A 174 15.40 -16.72 20.81
CA HIS A 174 16.00 -15.80 21.78
C HIS A 174 15.50 -16.13 23.20
N PRO A 175 16.37 -16.21 24.23
CA PRO A 175 15.95 -16.56 25.60
C PRO A 175 14.87 -15.63 26.19
N GLY A 176 14.85 -14.37 25.76
CA GLY A 176 13.83 -13.37 26.12
C GLY A 176 12.66 -13.27 25.16
N TYR A 177 12.41 -14.30 24.34
CA TYR A 177 11.27 -14.32 23.41
C TYR A 177 9.94 -14.16 24.17
N CYS A 178 9.10 -13.26 23.69
CA CYS A 178 7.79 -12.96 24.26
C CYS A 178 6.77 -12.91 23.12
N PRO A 179 5.95 -13.97 22.94
CA PRO A 179 5.00 -14.05 21.83
C PRO A 179 3.95 -12.93 21.87
N GLU A 180 3.63 -12.40 23.05
CA GLU A 180 2.70 -11.28 23.21
C GLU A 180 3.16 -10.02 22.48
N ARG A 181 4.48 -9.79 22.36
CA ARG A 181 5.02 -8.66 21.60
C ARG A 181 4.81 -8.80 20.09
N TRP A 182 4.74 -10.02 19.57
CA TRP A 182 4.53 -10.29 18.14
C TRP A 182 3.06 -10.15 17.75
N ARG A 183 2.14 -10.47 18.68
CA ARG A 183 0.68 -10.37 18.45
C ARG A 183 0.19 -8.94 18.17
N SER A 184 0.91 -7.91 18.60
CA SER A 184 0.56 -6.52 18.32
C SER A 184 1.11 -6.01 16.99
N LEU A 185 2.06 -6.73 16.38
CA LEU A 185 2.66 -6.34 15.11
C LEU A 185 1.71 -6.63 13.93
N LYS A 186 1.78 -5.75 12.94
CA LYS A 186 0.98 -5.77 11.72
C LYS A 186 1.92 -5.61 10.54
N HIS A 187 1.59 -6.26 9.44
CA HIS A 187 2.29 -6.08 8.18
C HIS A 187 1.54 -5.03 7.35
N TYR A 188 2.19 -3.90 7.10
CA TYR A 188 1.72 -2.81 6.26
C TYR A 188 2.36 -2.88 4.87
N VAL A 189 1.57 -2.62 3.83
CA VAL A 189 2.05 -2.48 2.44
C VAL A 189 1.52 -1.18 1.84
N PHE A 190 2.41 -0.42 1.19
CA PHE A 190 2.14 0.85 0.54
C PHE A 190 2.69 0.76 -0.88
N TRP A 191 1.79 0.83 -1.85
CA TRP A 191 2.12 0.68 -3.25
C TRP A 191 2.38 2.05 -3.89
N PHE A 192 3.64 2.34 -4.26
CA PHE A 192 4.00 3.52 -5.05
C PHE A 192 4.18 3.13 -6.52
N HIS A 193 4.44 4.12 -7.38
CA HIS A 193 4.64 3.92 -8.81
C HIS A 193 5.87 3.03 -9.09
N ASP A 194 7.04 3.50 -8.67
CA ASP A 194 8.31 2.83 -9.00
C ASP A 194 8.76 1.79 -7.96
N VAL A 195 8.15 1.78 -6.78
CA VAL A 195 8.56 0.93 -5.66
C VAL A 195 7.37 0.57 -4.76
N THR A 196 7.51 -0.52 -4.02
CA THR A 196 6.62 -0.90 -2.93
C THR A 196 7.34 -0.70 -1.60
N PHE A 197 6.65 -0.09 -0.64
CA PHE A 197 7.09 -0.08 0.75
C PHE A 197 6.31 -1.13 1.54
N GLU A 198 7.02 -1.90 2.34
CA GLU A 198 6.42 -2.84 3.28
C GLU A 198 7.11 -2.72 4.64
N CYS A 199 6.35 -2.82 5.73
CA CYS A 199 6.94 -2.92 7.06
C CYS A 199 6.11 -3.78 8.02
N VAL A 200 6.77 -4.29 9.05
CA VAL A 200 6.15 -4.95 10.19
C VAL A 200 6.29 -4.02 11.39
N ALA A 201 5.17 -3.47 11.87
CA ALA A 201 5.14 -2.49 12.96
C ALA A 201 3.87 -2.63 13.81
N GLU A 202 3.85 -2.07 15.01
CA GLU A 202 2.67 -2.15 15.89
C GLU A 202 1.56 -1.17 15.47
N SER A 203 1.97 0.05 15.13
CA SER A 203 1.08 1.13 14.71
C SER A 203 1.85 2.18 13.91
N PHE A 204 1.17 3.24 13.47
CA PHE A 204 1.79 4.37 12.80
C PHE A 204 1.10 5.68 13.17
N SER A 205 1.79 6.79 12.96
CA SER A 205 1.25 8.14 12.98
C SER A 205 1.62 8.88 11.69
N VAL A 206 0.77 9.81 11.26
CA VAL A 206 0.99 10.60 10.04
C VAL A 206 0.98 12.08 10.38
N GLU A 207 2.03 12.77 9.94
CA GLU A 207 2.13 14.23 9.97
C GLU A 207 2.19 14.75 8.54
N VAL A 208 1.57 15.92 8.31
CA VAL A 208 1.60 16.61 7.02
C VAL A 208 2.40 17.89 7.16
N PHE A 209 3.34 18.09 6.23
CA PHE A 209 4.20 19.26 6.16
C PHE A 209 3.99 19.99 4.85
N HIS A 210 4.24 21.30 4.84
CA HIS A 210 4.29 22.11 3.63
C HIS A 210 5.68 22.74 3.53
N GLU A 211 6.64 21.95 3.06
CA GLU A 211 8.05 22.32 2.99
C GLU A 211 8.71 21.62 1.81
N THR A 212 10.03 21.79 1.65
CA THR A 212 10.80 21.06 0.63
C THR A 212 11.16 19.67 1.18
N PHE A 213 11.38 18.70 0.30
CA PHE A 213 11.88 17.38 0.74
C PHE A 213 13.16 17.48 1.56
N ALA A 214 14.11 18.33 1.15
CA ALA A 214 15.36 18.51 1.88
C ALA A 214 15.13 18.98 3.32
N ALA A 215 14.21 19.93 3.54
CA ALA A 215 13.86 20.40 4.87
C ALA A 215 13.20 19.29 5.71
N LEU A 216 12.26 18.54 5.13
CA LEU A 216 11.62 17.41 5.80
C LEU A 216 12.63 16.32 6.18
N LEU A 217 13.52 15.94 5.26
CA LEU A 217 14.56 14.93 5.52
C LEU A 217 15.54 15.40 6.60
N ALA A 218 15.94 16.68 6.61
CA ALA A 218 16.76 17.23 7.69
C ALA A 218 16.07 17.14 9.06
N ARG A 219 14.75 17.38 9.10
CA ARG A 219 13.94 17.20 10.32
C ARG A 219 13.90 15.74 10.77
N VAL A 220 13.73 14.79 9.84
CA VAL A 220 13.76 13.35 10.14
C VAL A 220 15.13 12.94 10.69
N CYS A 221 16.22 13.41 10.09
CA CYS A 221 17.58 13.18 10.58
C CYS A 221 17.78 13.73 12.00
N ALA A 222 17.24 14.91 12.32
CA ALA A 222 17.29 15.45 13.68
C ALA A 222 16.45 14.61 14.68
N ARG A 223 15.29 14.10 14.27
CA ARG A 223 14.45 13.23 15.12
C ARG A 223 15.13 11.89 15.41
N ILE A 224 15.70 11.26 14.38
CA ILE A 224 16.28 9.91 14.52
C ILE A 224 17.60 9.91 15.31
N THR A 225 18.30 11.05 15.36
CA THR A 225 19.56 11.21 16.11
C THR A 225 19.37 11.76 17.53
N SER A 226 18.20 12.30 17.87
CA SER A 226 17.93 12.88 19.20
C SER A 226 17.31 11.90 20.20
N ARG A 227 16.91 10.70 19.76
CA ARG A 227 16.31 9.65 20.61
C ARG A 227 17.20 8.41 20.78
N GLY A 228 18.51 8.56 20.59
CA GLY A 228 19.52 7.53 20.90
C GLY A 228 19.98 7.57 22.35
#